data_AF-A0A7Y5SF11-F1
#
_entry.id   AF-A0A7Y5SF11-F1
#
_cell.length_a   1.000
_cell.length_b   1.000
_cell.length_c   1.000
_cell.angle_alpha   90.00
_cell.angle_beta   90.00
_cell.angle_gamma   90.00
#
_symmetry.space_group_name_H-M   'P 1'
#
loop_
_entity.id
_entity.type
_entity.pdbx_description
1 polymer ?
#
loop_
_entity_poly.entity_id
_entity_poly.type
_entity_poly.pdbx_seq_one_letter_code
_entity_poly.pdbx_strand_id
1 'polypeptide(L)' 'MITSPWYSLHPYPEVPLFRYLEEAATRHPARPCLITPGGPALSFAQVNEAARRASRLLRSDVAHGDRVVFL' A
#
# COMPACT_ATOMS: atom_id res chain seq x y z
N MET A 1 -18.76 9.65 12.00
CA MET A 1 -17.38 9.93 12.43
C MET A 1 -16.70 8.60 12.71
N ILE A 2 -15.72 8.20 11.89
CA ILE A 2 -14.97 6.95 12.12
C ILE A 2 -13.78 7.32 13.01
N THR A 3 -13.81 6.91 14.27
CA THR A 3 -12.70 7.12 15.22
C THR A 3 -12.11 5.76 15.58
N SER A 4 -10.83 5.56 15.29
CA SER A 4 -10.07 4.41 15.81
C SER A 4 -10.11 4.41 17.35
N PRO A 5 -10.26 3.25 18.01
CA PRO A 5 -10.20 3.14 19.47
C PRO A 5 -8.79 3.42 20.03
N TRP A 6 -7.79 3.50 19.15
CA TRP A 6 -6.42 3.90 19.47
C TRP A 6 -6.21 5.36 19.03
N TYR A 7 -5.97 6.25 20.00
CA TYR A 7 -5.68 7.66 19.73
C TYR A 7 -4.26 7.76 19.15
N SER A 8 -4.16 8.07 17.87
CA SER A 8 -2.90 8.53 17.29
C SER A 8 -2.79 10.03 17.55
N LEU A 9 -1.64 10.49 18.07
CA LEU A 9 -1.32 11.92 18.10
C LEU A 9 -1.03 12.48 16.70
N HIS A 10 -0.93 11.61 15.69
CA HIS A 10 -0.70 12.03 14.32
C HIS A 10 -2.00 12.54 13.69
N PRO A 11 -1.98 13.69 12.99
CA PRO A 11 -3.17 14.19 12.30
C PRO A 11 -3.70 13.18 11.29
N TYR A 12 -4.99 13.28 10.99
CA TYR A 12 -5.57 12.48 9.93
C TYR A 12 -4.83 12.76 8.61
N PRO A 13 -4.52 11.74 7.79
CA PRO A 13 -3.73 11.95 6.59
C PRO A 13 -4.45 12.84 5.57
N GLU A 14 -3.72 13.80 4.99
CA GLU A 14 -4.26 14.72 3.98
C GLU A 14 -4.14 14.18 2.54
N VAL A 15 -3.32 13.14 2.34
CA VAL A 15 -3.16 12.47 1.05
C VAL A 15 -3.56 11.00 1.12
N PRO A 16 -3.91 10.37 -0.02
CA PRO A 16 -4.28 8.96 -0.03
C PRO A 16 -3.17 8.05 0.49
N LEU A 17 -3.55 6.99 1.21
CA LEU A 17 -2.62 6.03 1.83
C LEU A 17 -1.49 5.55 0.90
N PHE A 18 -1.81 5.28 -0.37
CA PHE A 18 -0.83 4.77 -1.33
C PHE A 18 0.35 5.74 -1.53
N ARG A 19 0.17 7.06 -1.35
CA ARG A 19 1.27 8.04 -1.47
C ARG A 19 2.31 7.85 -0.38
N TYR A 20 1.89 7.63 0.86
CA TYR A 20 2.81 7.33 1.96
C TYR A 20 3.56 6.00 1.73
N LEU A 21 2.90 5.01 1.14
CA LEU A 21 3.52 3.74 0.79
C LEU A 21 4.55 3.88 -0.34
N GLU A 22 4.24 4.67 -1.38
CA GLU A 22 5.20 4.99 -2.45
C GLU A 22 6.42 5.75 -1.91
N GLU A 23 6.21 6.69 -1.00
CA GLU A 23 7.28 7.45 -0.34
C GLU A 23 8.17 6.53 0.51
N ALA A 24 7.57 5.65 1.32
CA ALA A 24 8.31 4.66 2.09
C ALA A 24 9.15 3.75 1.19
N ALA A 25 8.60 3.31 0.05
CA ALA A 25 9.33 2.50 -0.91
C ALA A 25 10.48 3.24 -1.59
N THR A 26 10.34 4.55 -1.79
CA THR A 26 11.40 5.41 -2.33
C THR A 26 12.52 5.61 -1.30
N ARG A 27 12.18 5.84 -0.03
CA ARG A 27 13.17 6.05 1.05
C ARG A 27 13.92 4.77 1.44
N HIS A 28 13.28 3.62 1.31
CA HIS A 28 13.77 2.36 1.86
C HIS A 28 13.73 1.19 0.87
N PRO A 29 14.23 1.36 -0.37
CA PRO A 29 13.96 0.44 -1.46
C PRO A 29 14.42 -1.00 -1.20
N ALA A 30 15.56 -1.16 -0.52
CA ALA A 30 16.16 -2.47 -0.22
C ALA A 30 15.72 -3.07 1.14
N ARG A 31 14.98 -2.34 1.98
CA ARG A 31 14.57 -2.86 3.30
C ARG A 31 13.49 -3.94 3.13
N PRO A 32 13.53 -5.03 3.91
CA PRO A 32 12.43 -5.98 3.99
C PRO A 32 11.11 -5.27 4.36
N CYS A 33 10.05 -5.57 3.62
CA CYS A 33 8.72 -4.99 3.74
C CYS A 33 7.66 -6.06 4.05
N LEU A 34 7.72 -7.21 3.38
CA LEU A 34 6.80 -8.33 3.58
C LEU A 34 7.58 -9.62 3.79
N ILE A 35 7.32 -10.31 4.89
CA ILE A 35 7.89 -11.63 5.18
C ILE A 35 6.83 -12.66 4.83
N THR A 36 7.11 -13.52 3.85
CA THR A 36 6.20 -14.60 3.44
C THR A 36 6.51 -15.88 4.20
N PRO A 37 5.51 -16.67 4.63
CA PRO A 37 5.75 -17.99 5.20
C PRO A 37 6.53 -18.89 4.24
N GLY A 38 7.70 -19.39 4.65
CA GLY A 38 8.52 -20.31 3.85
C GLY A 38 9.18 -19.73 2.59
N GLY A 39 9.03 -18.42 2.35
CA GLY A 39 9.59 -17.73 1.18
C GLY A 39 10.53 -16.59 1.55
N PRO A 40 11.23 -16.00 0.56
CA PRO A 40 12.12 -14.87 0.79
C PRO A 40 11.33 -13.63 1.23
N ALA A 41 11.96 -12.78 2.05
CA ALA A 41 11.40 -11.47 2.35
C ALA A 41 11.41 -10.59 1.09
N LEU A 42 10.29 -9.92 0.82
CA LEU A 42 10.17 -8.95 -0.25
C LEU A 42 10.56 -7.56 0.27
N SER A 43 11.38 -6.86 -0.50
CA SER A 43 11.74 -5.48 -0.22
C SER A 43 10.60 -4.50 -0.53
N PHE A 44 10.67 -3.29 0.03
CA PHE A 44 9.70 -2.24 -0.28
C PHE A 44 9.62 -1.95 -1.79
N ALA A 45 10.75 -1.94 -2.50
CA ALA A 45 10.75 -1.71 -3.95
C ALA A 45 9.97 -2.80 -4.71
N GLN A 46 10.15 -4.07 -4.32
CA GLN A 46 9.46 -5.19 -4.95
C GLN A 46 7.95 -5.16 -4.69
N VAL A 47 7.54 -4.88 -3.46
CA VAL A 47 6.11 -4.76 -3.09
C VAL A 47 5.47 -3.60 -3.83
N ASN A 48 6.12 -2.44 -3.88
CA ASN A 48 5.59 -1.27 -4.57
C ASN A 48 5.46 -1.50 -6.09
N GLU A 49 6.44 -2.16 -6.72
CA GLU A 49 6.33 -2.48 -8.15
C GLU A 49 5.24 -3.52 -8.42
N ALA A 50 5.04 -4.50 -7.53
CA ALA A 50 3.90 -5.42 -7.63
C ALA A 50 2.55 -4.67 -7.53
N ALA A 51 2.41 -3.75 -6.58
CA ALA A 51 1.22 -2.91 -6.44
C ALA A 51 0.97 -2.04 -7.69
N ARG A 52 2.02 -1.45 -8.27
CA ARG A 52 1.93 -0.69 -9.53
C ARG A 52 1.49 -1.55 -10.69
N ARG A 53 2.02 -2.76 -10.84
CA ARG A 53 1.56 -3.70 -11.88
C ARG A 53 0.08 -4.04 -11.69
N ALA A 54 -0.36 -4.36 -10.47
CA ALA A 54 -1.77 -4.61 -10.18
C ALA A 54 -2.65 -3.40 -10.52
N SER A 55 -2.24 -2.20 -10.14
CA SER A 55 -2.96 -0.97 -10.47
C SER A 55 -3.07 -0.73 -11.98
N ARG A 56 -2.01 -0.98 -12.76
CA ARG A 56 -2.04 -0.88 -14.22
C ARG A 56 -3.04 -1.84 -14.84
N LEU A 57 -3.14 -3.07 -14.32
CA LEU A 57 -4.09 -4.08 -14.81
C LEU A 57 -5.54 -3.69 -14.51
N LEU A 58 -5.81 -3.10 -13.35
CA LEU A 58 -7.16 -2.73 -12.92
C LEU A 58 -7.66 -1.40 -13.53
N ARG A 59 -6.77 -0.59 -14.12
CA ARG A 59 -7.09 0.78 -14.52
C ARG A 59 -8.16 0.90 -15.61
N SER A 60 -8.35 -0.14 -16.43
CA SER A 60 -9.41 -0.16 -17.44
C SER A 60 -10.79 -0.45 -16.85
N ASP A 61 -10.86 -1.11 -15.70
CA ASP A 61 -12.09 -1.75 -15.21
C ASP A 61 -12.55 -1.21 -13.85
N VAL A 62 -11.73 -0.40 -13.17
CA VAL A 62 -11.99 0.11 -11.82
C VAL A 62 -11.92 1.64 -11.80
N ALA A 63 -13.02 2.27 -11.41
CA ALA A 63 -13.14 3.70 -11.19
C ALA A 63 -13.08 4.08 -9.70
N HIS A 64 -12.90 5.37 -9.42
CA HIS A 64 -12.96 5.88 -8.06
C HIS A 64 -14.35 5.65 -7.45
N GLY A 65 -14.40 5.04 -6.27
CA GLY A 65 -15.64 4.69 -5.58
C GLY A 65 -16.13 3.26 -5.83
N ASP A 66 -15.54 2.56 -6.81
CA ASP A 66 -15.86 1.15 -7.05
C ASP A 66 -15.36 0.26 -5.90
N ARG A 67 -16.12 -0.81 -5.65
CA ARG A 67 -15.78 -1.82 -4.66
C ARG A 67 -15.10 -2.99 -5.36
N VAL A 68 -13.91 -3.35 -4.88
CA VAL A 68 -13.13 -4.49 -5.39
C VAL A 68 -13.09 -5.56 -4.32
N VAL A 69 -13.35 -6.81 -4.70
CA VAL A 69 -13.24 -7.97 -3.80
C VAL A 69 -11.85 -8.58 -3.96
N PHE A 70 -11.15 -8.76 -2.84
CA PHE A 70 -9.95 -9.59 -2.75
C PHE A 70 -10.36 -10.92 -2.13
N LEU A 71 -10.11 -12.02 -2.85
CA LEU A 71 -10.37 -13.40 -2.41
C LEU A 71 -9.08 -14.06 -1.93
#